data_AF-A0A1V5RQV3-F1
#
_entry.id   AF-A0A1V5RQV3-F1
#
_cell.length_a   1.000
_cell.length_b   1.000
_cell.length_c   1.000
_cell.angle_alpha   90.00
_cell.angle_beta   90.00
_cell.angle_gamma   90.00
#
_symmetry.space_group_name_H-M   'P 1'
#
loop_
_entity.id
_entity.type
_entity.pdbx_description
1 polymer ?
#
loop_
_entity_poly.entity_id
_entity_poly.type
_entity_poly.pdbx_seq_one_letter_code
_entity_poly.pdbx_strand_id
1 'polypeptide(L)'
;MTTSKPERIIRRIGTVLMIIVVCCIGYFSFSNRTGGISLGWVPFGDKGLHFLVYAAYGFSSFLAFFRAPEEETAKRREGSVVHFSTWASKAILRTLVSGTLLGGIIELLQPLAGRQREMMDLVANVMGLIVGLAIILPVVKTIGRMPWFLIDKEDDEYELGETD
;
A
#
# COMPACT_ATOMS: atom_id res chain seq x y z
N MET A 1 -5.15 -21.16 -9.88
CA MET A 1 -4.66 -19.88 -9.32
C MET A 1 -4.60 -19.99 -7.80
N THR A 2 -3.52 -20.54 -7.26
CA THR A 2 -3.32 -20.69 -5.81
C THR A 2 -2.28 -19.67 -5.36
N THR A 3 -2.74 -18.58 -4.73
CA THR A 3 -1.84 -17.66 -4.01
C THR A 3 -1.32 -18.37 -2.77
N SER A 4 -0.01 -18.27 -2.48
CA SER A 4 0.56 -18.86 -1.27
C SER A 4 -0.15 -18.30 -0.03
N LYS A 5 -0.35 -19.14 0.98
CA LYS A 5 -0.97 -18.78 2.27
C LYS A 5 -0.46 -17.43 2.83
N PRO A 6 0.87 -17.16 2.89
CA PRO A 6 1.39 -15.89 3.42
C PRO A 6 1.07 -14.67 2.54
N GLU A 7 1.13 -14.78 1.20
CA GLU A 7 0.75 -13.68 0.32
C GLU A 7 -0.70 -13.26 0.57
N ARG A 8 -1.60 -14.25 0.67
CA ARG A 8 -3.02 -14.00 0.88
C ARG A 8 -3.28 -13.27 2.20
N ILE A 9 -2.56 -13.64 3.26
CA ILE A 9 -2.64 -12.99 4.57
C ILE A 9 -2.14 -11.54 4.48
N ILE A 10 -0.96 -11.32 3.90
CA ILE A 10 -0.37 -9.98 3.74
C ILE A 10 -1.32 -9.05 2.97
N ARG A 11 -1.88 -9.54 1.85
CA ARG A 11 -2.82 -8.77 1.04
C ARG A 11 -4.12 -8.48 1.78
N ARG A 12 -4.62 -9.42 2.57
CA ARG A 12 -5.84 -9.22 3.36
C ARG A 12 -5.64 -8.17 4.43
N ILE A 13 -4.53 -8.25 5.17
CA ILE A 13 -4.14 -7.23 6.17
C ILE A 13 -4.00 -5.87 5.48
N GLY A 14 -3.24 -5.80 4.38
CA GLY A 14 -3.07 -4.58 3.60
C GLY A 14 -4.39 -3.98 3.12
N THR A 15 -5.31 -4.81 2.64
CA THR A 15 -6.65 -4.39 2.18
C THR A 15 -7.49 -3.82 3.32
N VAL A 16 -7.54 -4.50 4.46
CA VAL A 16 -8.29 -4.02 5.64
C VAL A 16 -7.72 -2.70 6.13
N LEU A 17 -6.40 -2.59 6.26
CA LEU A 17 -5.73 -1.35 6.66
C LEU A 17 -5.99 -0.21 5.66
N MET A 18 -5.91 -0.51 4.35
CA MET A 18 -6.17 0.47 3.30
C MET A 18 -7.60 1.00 3.38
N ILE A 19 -8.60 0.13 3.57
CA ILE A 19 -10.00 0.54 3.73
C ILE A 19 -10.14 1.46 4.95
N ILE A 20 -9.57 1.09 6.09
CA ILE A 20 -9.60 1.92 7.30
C ILE A 20 -8.99 3.30 7.02
N VAL A 21 -7.81 3.35 6.38
CA VAL A 21 -7.14 4.60 6.04
C VAL A 21 -7.97 5.45 5.09
N VAL A 22 -8.56 4.86 4.04
CA VAL A 22 -9.44 5.57 3.10
C VAL A 22 -10.68 6.13 3.80
N CYS A 23 -11.30 5.36 4.69
CA CYS A 23 -12.42 5.84 5.50
C CYS A 23 -12.01 7.01 6.39
N CYS A 24 -10.84 6.94 7.03
CA CYS A 24 -10.30 8.04 7.82
C CYS A 24 -10.04 9.29 6.96
N ILE A 25 -9.41 9.15 5.79
CA ILE A 25 -9.20 10.27 4.85
C ILE A 25 -10.55 10.91 4.52
N GLY A 26 -11.53 10.12 4.06
CA GLY A 26 -12.85 10.63 3.72
C GLY A 26 -13.51 11.37 4.89
N TYR A 27 -13.59 10.73 6.05
CA TYR A 27 -14.22 11.33 7.23
C TYR A 27 -13.57 12.65 7.63
N PHE A 28 -12.24 12.70 7.78
CA PHE A 28 -11.54 13.90 8.23
C PHE A 28 -11.51 15.01 7.16
N SER A 29 -11.45 14.65 5.88
CA SER A 29 -11.47 15.61 4.78
C SER A 29 -12.78 16.38 4.67
N PHE A 30 -13.92 15.76 5.03
CA PHE A 30 -15.24 16.39 4.97
C PHE A 30 -15.78 16.83 6.35
N SER A 31 -15.11 16.48 7.44
CA SER A 31 -15.51 16.94 8.78
C SER A 31 -15.33 18.46 8.95
N ASN A 32 -16.38 19.12 9.45
CA ASN A 32 -16.31 20.52 9.87
C ASN A 32 -15.33 20.67 11.04
N ARG A 33 -14.38 21.61 10.94
CA ARG A 33 -13.34 21.90 11.95
C ARG A 33 -13.88 22.44 13.28
N THR A 34 -15.19 22.47 13.50
CA THR A 34 -15.85 22.88 14.75
C THR A 34 -15.52 21.87 15.86
N GLY A 35 -14.35 22.02 16.47
CA GLY A 35 -13.80 21.13 17.50
C GLY A 35 -12.57 20.31 17.06
N GLY A 36 -11.83 20.76 16.04
CA GLY A 36 -10.70 20.00 15.47
C GLY A 36 -9.68 19.53 16.51
N ILE A 37 -9.30 18.25 16.41
CA ILE A 37 -8.19 17.67 17.17
C ILE A 37 -6.92 18.45 16.78
N SER A 38 -6.51 19.40 17.62
CA SER A 38 -5.26 20.12 17.46
C SER A 38 -4.10 19.18 17.81
N LEU A 39 -3.61 18.44 16.83
CA LEU A 39 -2.40 17.62 16.97
C LEU A 39 -1.16 18.53 16.87
N GLY A 40 -0.97 19.40 17.86
CA GLY A 40 0.14 20.36 17.90
C GLY A 40 1.53 19.74 17.92
N TRP A 41 1.62 18.41 18.10
CA TRP A 41 2.87 17.66 18.02
C TRP A 41 3.28 17.30 16.58
N VAL A 42 2.36 17.35 15.62
CA VAL A 42 2.66 16.99 14.23
C VAL A 42 3.43 18.12 13.57
N PRO A 43 4.66 17.88 13.08
CA PRO A 43 5.44 18.91 12.42
C PRO A 43 4.70 19.37 11.16
N PHE A 44 4.77 20.67 10.85
CA PHE A 44 4.07 21.27 9.71
C PHE A 44 2.53 21.25 9.80
N GLY A 45 1.98 20.95 10.98
CA GLY A 45 0.55 21.06 11.28
C GLY A 45 -0.33 20.24 10.33
N ASP A 46 -1.28 20.92 9.69
CA ASP A 46 -2.24 20.31 8.75
C ASP A 46 -1.53 19.59 7.58
N LYS A 47 -0.45 20.18 7.05
CA LYS A 47 0.33 19.57 5.95
C LYS A 47 1.03 18.30 6.41
N GLY A 48 1.48 18.27 7.66
CA GLY A 48 2.05 17.08 8.28
C GLY A 48 1.03 15.95 8.43
N LEU A 49 -0.25 16.28 8.70
CA LEU A 49 -1.33 15.29 8.75
C LEU A 49 -1.65 14.73 7.37
N HIS A 50 -1.75 15.59 6.36
CA HIS A 50 -1.89 15.17 4.96
C HIS A 50 -0.78 14.21 4.55
N PHE A 51 0.48 14.59 4.82
CA PHE A 51 1.64 13.74 4.60
C PHE A 51 1.55 12.39 5.33
N LEU A 52 1.23 12.40 6.63
CA LEU A 52 1.20 11.19 7.46
C LEU A 52 0.13 10.20 6.98
N VAL A 53 -1.07 10.68 6.71
CA VAL A 53 -2.19 9.81 6.30
C VAL A 53 -1.96 9.24 4.90
N TYR A 54 -1.35 10.00 3.99
CA TYR A 54 -0.97 9.46 2.68
C TYR A 54 0.25 8.53 2.72
N ALA A 55 1.14 8.67 3.71
CA ALA A 55 2.17 7.67 3.98
C ALA A 55 1.55 6.35 4.47
N ALA A 56 0.57 6.42 5.37
CA ALA A 56 -0.20 5.24 5.78
C ALA A 56 -0.96 4.60 4.61
N TYR A 57 -1.54 5.42 3.71
CA TYR A 57 -2.17 4.93 2.49
C TYR A 57 -1.16 4.24 1.57
N GLY A 58 0.00 4.86 1.30
CA GLY A 58 1.03 4.28 0.43
C GLY A 58 1.55 2.94 0.96
N PHE A 59 1.75 2.84 2.26
CA PHE A 59 2.14 1.59 2.91
C PHE A 59 1.06 0.49 2.76
N SER A 60 -0.18 0.80 3.14
CA SER A 60 -1.27 -0.18 3.19
C SER A 60 -1.76 -0.62 1.80
N SER A 61 -1.86 0.32 0.85
CA SER A 61 -2.25 0.03 -0.53
C SER A 61 -1.19 -0.78 -1.28
N PHE A 62 0.11 -0.54 -1.01
CA PHE A 62 1.16 -1.40 -1.56
C PHE A 62 0.99 -2.85 -1.09
N LEU A 63 0.75 -3.08 0.21
CA LEU A 63 0.48 -4.42 0.74
C LEU A 63 -0.76 -5.05 0.10
N ALA A 64 -1.82 -4.27 -0.13
CA ALA A 64 -3.05 -4.75 -0.77
C ALA A 64 -2.81 -5.19 -2.23
N PHE A 65 -1.97 -4.45 -2.96
CA PHE A 65 -1.65 -4.71 -4.37
C PHE A 65 -0.48 -5.66 -4.58
N PHE A 66 0.28 -5.98 -3.54
CA PHE A 66 1.41 -6.89 -3.58
C PHE A 66 0.98 -8.25 -4.14
N ARG A 67 1.78 -8.81 -5.05
CA ARG A 67 1.64 -10.16 -5.59
C ARG A 67 3.02 -10.75 -5.77
N ALA A 68 3.24 -11.95 -5.24
CA ALA A 68 4.47 -12.67 -5.50
C ALA A 68 4.47 -13.16 -6.97
N PRO A 69 5.66 -13.31 -7.58
CA PRO A 69 5.77 -13.94 -8.90
C PRO A 69 5.34 -15.41 -8.87
N GLU A 70 4.61 -15.84 -9.91
CA GLU A 70 4.30 -17.25 -10.15
C GLU A 70 5.55 -18.00 -10.65
N GLU A 71 5.72 -19.24 -10.20
CA GLU A 71 6.89 -20.08 -10.51
C GLU A 71 7.08 -20.38 -11.99
N GLU A 72 6.01 -20.48 -12.78
CA GLU A 72 6.14 -20.61 -14.24
C GLU A 72 6.89 -19.42 -14.85
N THR A 73 6.73 -18.23 -14.29
CA THR A 73 7.44 -17.02 -14.77
C THR A 73 8.89 -16.96 -14.26
N ALA A 74 9.17 -17.63 -13.13
CA ALA A 74 10.50 -17.75 -12.55
C ALA A 74 11.35 -18.81 -13.27
N LYS A 75 10.78 -19.99 -13.54
CA LYS A 75 11.41 -21.08 -14.33
C LYS A 75 11.66 -20.67 -15.78
N ARG A 76 10.75 -19.92 -16.43
CA ARG A 76 10.94 -19.49 -17.84
C ARG A 76 12.03 -18.43 -18.04
N ARG A 77 12.66 -17.94 -16.96
CA ARG A 77 13.67 -16.86 -16.97
C ARG A 77 14.96 -17.22 -16.25
N GLU A 78 15.29 -18.51 -16.18
CA GLU A 78 16.45 -19.06 -15.46
C GLU A 78 17.84 -18.61 -16.00
N GLY A 79 17.89 -17.76 -17.04
CA GLY A 79 19.12 -17.13 -17.53
C GLY A 79 19.24 -15.61 -17.26
N SER A 80 18.22 -14.97 -16.66
CA SER A 80 18.22 -13.52 -16.44
C SER A 80 17.94 -13.23 -14.97
N VAL A 81 18.94 -12.68 -14.28
CA VAL A 81 18.90 -12.24 -12.88
C VAL A 81 17.60 -11.46 -12.63
N VAL A 82 16.61 -12.10 -12.00
CA VAL A 82 15.30 -11.47 -11.83
C VAL A 82 15.39 -10.40 -10.75
N HIS A 83 15.46 -9.14 -11.18
CA HIS A 83 15.50 -8.01 -10.26
C HIS A 83 14.15 -7.87 -9.54
N PHE A 84 14.19 -7.86 -8.20
CA PHE A 84 13.07 -7.50 -7.29
C PHE A 84 12.25 -6.28 -7.78
N SER A 85 12.92 -5.35 -8.47
CA SER A 85 12.34 -4.18 -9.15
C SER A 85 11.13 -4.54 -10.04
N THR A 86 11.20 -5.60 -10.83
CA THR A 86 10.20 -5.86 -11.88
C THR A 86 8.84 -6.32 -11.32
N TRP A 87 8.82 -6.95 -10.14
CA TRP A 87 7.60 -7.44 -9.50
C TRP A 87 6.91 -6.38 -8.65
N ALA A 88 7.70 -5.64 -7.87
CA ALA A 88 7.19 -4.52 -7.08
C ALA A 88 6.66 -3.39 -7.98
N SER A 89 7.20 -3.22 -9.18
CA SER A 89 6.83 -2.15 -10.13
C SER A 89 5.32 -2.02 -10.35
N LYS A 90 4.58 -3.11 -10.51
CA LYS A 90 3.11 -3.07 -10.73
C LYS A 90 2.37 -2.59 -9.48
N ALA A 91 2.78 -3.03 -8.30
CA ALA A 91 2.20 -2.62 -7.03
C ALA A 91 2.55 -1.16 -6.69
N ILE A 92 3.80 -0.74 -6.95
CA ILE A 92 4.25 0.66 -6.86
C ILE A 92 3.38 1.54 -7.75
N LEU A 93 3.24 1.18 -9.03
CA LEU A 93 2.46 1.97 -9.98
C LEU A 93 0.99 2.10 -9.55
N ARG A 94 0.35 0.99 -9.15
CA ARG A 94 -1.04 1.01 -8.66
C ARG A 94 -1.20 1.87 -7.41
N THR A 95 -0.23 1.80 -6.50
CA THR A 95 -0.21 2.62 -5.27
C THR A 95 -0.10 4.11 -5.62
N LEU A 96 0.85 4.47 -6.48
CA LEU A 96 1.05 5.85 -6.92
C LEU A 96 -0.19 6.41 -7.62
N VAL A 97 -0.74 5.66 -8.59
CA VAL A 97 -1.90 6.10 -9.36
C VAL A 97 -3.13 6.23 -8.46
N SER A 98 -3.44 5.20 -7.66
CA SER A 98 -4.62 5.24 -6.79
C SER A 98 -4.53 6.30 -5.70
N GLY A 99 -3.37 6.47 -5.07
CA GLY A 99 -3.17 7.49 -4.04
C GLY A 99 -3.23 8.91 -4.61
N THR A 100 -2.62 9.14 -5.77
CA THR A 100 -2.70 10.47 -6.44
C THR A 100 -4.14 10.78 -6.87
N LEU A 101 -4.87 9.80 -7.41
CA LEU A 101 -6.27 9.96 -7.76
C LEU A 101 -7.13 10.24 -6.53
N LEU A 102 -6.93 9.49 -5.44
CA LEU A 102 -7.66 9.73 -4.19
C LEU A 102 -7.41 11.15 -3.66
N GLY A 103 -6.15 11.60 -3.63
CA GLY A 103 -5.78 12.96 -3.25
C GLY A 103 -6.42 14.02 -4.13
N GLY A 104 -6.33 13.86 -5.44
CA GLY A 104 -6.96 14.78 -6.39
C GLY A 104 -8.48 14.82 -6.28
N ILE A 105 -9.14 13.67 -6.10
CA ILE A 105 -10.60 13.59 -5.91
C ILE A 105 -11.01 14.28 -4.62
N ILE A 106 -10.33 14.01 -3.51
CA ILE A 106 -10.63 14.63 -2.22
C ILE A 106 -10.45 16.14 -2.30
N GLU A 107 -9.34 16.64 -2.85
CA GLU A 107 -9.08 18.06 -3.08
C GLU A 107 -10.16 18.72 -3.96
N LEU A 108 -10.61 18.00 -5.00
CA LEU A 108 -11.66 18.47 -5.89
C LEU A 108 -13.01 18.60 -5.17
N LEU A 109 -13.33 17.66 -4.27
CA LEU A 109 -14.60 17.56 -3.56
C LEU A 109 -14.66 18.37 -2.25
N GLN A 110 -13.53 18.66 -1.61
CA GLN A 110 -13.45 19.41 -0.36
C GLN A 110 -14.22 20.76 -0.35
N PRO A 111 -14.27 21.53 -1.46
CA PRO A 111 -15.10 22.73 -1.55
C PRO A 111 -16.58 22.51 -1.33
N LEU A 112 -17.11 21.32 -1.64
CA LEU A 112 -18.52 20.98 -1.40
C LEU A 112 -18.84 20.89 0.09
N ALA A 113 -17.83 20.69 0.94
CA ALA A 113 -17.93 20.73 2.40
C ALA A 113 -17.43 22.06 2.99
N GLY A 114 -17.27 23.12 2.18
CA GLY A 114 -16.86 24.44 2.64
C GLY A 114 -15.37 24.57 2.99
N ARG A 115 -14.52 23.61 2.62
CA ARG A 115 -13.05 23.74 2.74
C ARG A 115 -12.43 24.38 1.50
N GLN A 116 -11.40 25.18 1.70
CA GLN A 116 -10.63 25.75 0.59
C GLN A 116 -9.72 24.69 -0.03
N ARG A 117 -9.47 24.83 -1.33
CA ARG A 117 -8.44 24.06 -2.02
C ARG A 117 -7.07 24.65 -1.70
N GLU A 118 -6.13 23.80 -1.33
CA GLU A 118 -4.77 24.18 -1.05
C GLU A 118 -3.83 23.22 -1.78
N MET A 119 -3.20 23.69 -2.86
CA MET A 119 -2.27 22.87 -3.66
C MET A 119 -1.14 22.24 -2.82
N MET A 120 -0.79 22.86 -1.69
CA MET A 120 0.18 22.33 -0.73
C MET A 120 -0.29 21.04 -0.05
N ASP A 121 -1.60 20.80 0.08
CA ASP A 121 -2.14 19.53 0.56
C ASP A 121 -1.93 18.43 -0.46
N LEU A 122 -2.14 18.70 -1.75
CA LEU A 122 -1.85 17.74 -2.80
C LEU A 122 -0.37 17.36 -2.81
N VAL A 123 0.53 18.34 -2.66
CA VAL A 123 1.98 18.08 -2.56
C VAL A 123 2.30 17.22 -1.33
N ALA A 124 1.74 17.55 -0.17
CA ALA A 124 1.92 16.76 1.05
C ALA A 124 1.40 15.32 0.88
N ASN A 125 0.25 15.14 0.23
CA ASN A 125 -0.32 13.84 -0.09
C ASN A 125 0.62 13.01 -0.97
N VAL A 126 1.16 13.59 -2.05
CA VAL A 126 2.10 12.90 -2.95
C VAL A 126 3.40 12.54 -2.24
N MET A 127 3.95 13.45 -1.43
CA MET A 127 5.17 13.18 -0.65
C MET A 127 4.95 12.07 0.38
N GLY A 128 3.80 12.10 1.06
CA GLY A 128 3.39 11.03 1.98
C GLY A 128 3.34 9.69 1.28
N LEU A 129 2.68 9.62 0.12
CA LEU A 129 2.56 8.41 -0.70
C LEU A 129 3.92 7.80 -1.06
N ILE A 130 4.87 8.64 -1.50
CA ILE A 130 6.24 8.23 -1.82
C ILE A 130 6.95 7.68 -0.58
N VAL A 131 6.79 8.34 0.56
CA VAL A 131 7.42 7.90 1.82
C VAL A 131 6.83 6.59 2.32
N GLY A 132 5.51 6.39 2.23
CA GLY A 132 4.87 5.12 2.53
C GLY A 132 5.44 3.96 1.71
N LEU A 133 5.65 4.19 0.42
CA LEU A 133 6.34 3.24 -0.47
C LEU A 133 7.80 3.02 -0.06
N ALA A 134 8.53 4.08 0.26
CA ALA A 134 9.93 4.00 0.69
C ALA A 134 10.10 3.18 1.98
N ILE A 135 9.11 3.20 2.87
CA ILE A 135 9.10 2.41 4.11
C ILE A 135 8.78 0.93 3.83
N ILE A 136 7.76 0.64 3.02
CA ILE A 136 7.32 -0.76 2.83
C ILE A 136 8.25 -1.58 1.92
N LEU A 137 8.91 -0.95 0.95
CA LEU A 137 9.80 -1.66 0.02
C LEU A 137 10.96 -2.40 0.72
N PRO A 138 11.70 -1.79 1.67
CA PRO A 138 12.68 -2.50 2.51
C PRO A 138 12.09 -3.63 3.34
N VAL A 139 10.87 -3.45 3.88
CA VAL A 139 10.19 -4.46 4.70
C VAL A 139 9.89 -5.69 3.86
N VAL A 140 9.26 -5.50 2.70
CA VAL A 140 8.91 -6.60 1.78
C VAL A 140 10.15 -7.26 1.21
N LYS A 141 11.21 -6.48 0.93
CA LYS A 141 12.51 -7.03 0.54
C LYS A 141 13.12 -7.91 1.63
N THR A 142 12.95 -7.54 2.90
CA THR A 142 13.45 -8.33 4.04
C THR A 142 12.62 -9.59 4.23
N ILE A 143 11.28 -9.49 4.20
CA ILE A 143 10.36 -10.62 4.33
C ILE A 143 10.58 -11.63 3.20
N GLY A 144 10.75 -11.17 1.97
CA GLY A 144 11.00 -12.04 0.82
C GLY A 144 12.33 -12.80 0.84
N ARG A 145 13.25 -12.45 1.76
CA ARG A 145 14.51 -13.19 1.97
C ARG A 145 14.40 -14.25 3.06
N MET A 146 13.26 -14.34 3.76
CA MET A 146 13.09 -15.25 4.89
C MET A 146 12.66 -16.65 4.40
N PRO A 147 13.30 -17.72 4.90
CA PRO A 147 13.12 -19.08 4.37
C PRO A 147 11.68 -19.60 4.52
N TRP A 148 10.98 -19.27 5.61
CA TRP A 148 9.58 -19.68 5.82
C TRP A 148 8.60 -19.06 4.81
N PHE A 149 8.98 -17.98 4.11
CA PHE A 149 8.17 -17.41 3.04
C PHE A 149 8.23 -18.26 1.75
N LEU A 150 9.25 -19.11 1.63
CA LEU A 150 9.46 -20.04 0.52
C LEU A 150 9.03 -21.48 0.86
N ILE A 151 9.13 -21.87 2.13
CA ILE A 151 8.87 -23.24 2.61
C ILE A 151 7.39 -23.64 2.48
N ASP A 152 6.43 -22.73 2.75
CA ASP A 152 4.98 -22.98 2.64
C ASP A 152 4.51 -23.38 1.23
N LYS A 153 5.41 -23.35 0.24
CA LYS A 153 5.11 -23.64 -1.16
C LYS A 153 5.51 -25.05 -1.60
N GLU A 154 6.47 -25.68 -0.91
CA GLU A 154 6.82 -27.09 -1.14
C GLU A 154 5.75 -28.01 -0.54
N ASP A 155 5.20 -27.67 0.63
CA ASP A 155 4.23 -28.52 1.35
C ASP A 155 2.85 -28.62 0.65
N ASP A 156 2.47 -27.62 -0.16
CA ASP A 156 1.22 -27.64 -0.94
C ASP A 156 1.32 -28.52 -2.22
N GLU A 157 2.53 -28.92 -2.65
CA GLU A 157 2.75 -29.78 -3.84
C GLU A 157 2.76 -31.29 -3.50
N TYR A 158 2.94 -31.67 -2.24
CA TYR A 158 3.00 -33.07 -1.80
C TYR A 158 1.66 -33.68 -1.37
N GLU A 159 0.57 -32.91 -1.24
CA GLU A 159 -0.74 -33.44 -0.77
C GLU A 159 -1.68 -33.97 -1.86
N LEU A 160 -1.24 -34.13 -3.12
CA LEU A 160 -2.10 -34.62 -4.22
C LEU A 160 -1.67 -35.94 -4.86
N GLY A 161 -0.97 -36.79 -4.12
CA GLY A 161 -0.61 -38.12 -4.62
C GLY A 161 -0.41 -39.14 -3.52
N GLU A 162 -1.50 -39.63 -2.93
CA GLU A 162 -1.70 -41.03 -2.51
C GLU A 162 -2.89 -41.12 -1.57
N THR A 163 -4.02 -41.62 -2.09
CA THR A 163 -4.79 -42.66 -1.41
C THR A 163 -5.48 -43.47 -2.50
N ASP A 164 -5.05 -44.72 -2.64
CA ASP A 164 -5.67 -45.79 -3.44
C ASP A 164 -7.16 -45.99 -3.13
#